data_AF-A0A920U0V9-F1
#
_entry.id   AF-A0A920U0V9-F1
#
_cell.length_a   1.000
_cell.length_b   1.000
_cell.length_c   1.000
_cell.angle_alpha   90.00
_cell.angle_beta   90.00
_cell.angle_gamma   90.00
#
_symmetry.space_group_name_H-M   'P 1'
#
loop_
_entity.id
_entity.type
_entity.pdbx_description
1 polymer ?
#
loop_
_entity_poly.entity_id
_entity_poly.type
_entity_poly.pdbx_seq_one_letter_code
_entity_poly.pdbx_strand_id
1 'polypeptide(L)' 'MNVDDGPFGVLAWLANHLNAQGAFLRAGDIVTTGVLTNIYNAASGQLLVANYGSFGSLEIEVT' A
#
# COMPACT_ATOMS: atom_id res chain seq x y z
N MET A 1 12.26 -3.00 -8.84
CA MET A 1 11.47 -2.48 -7.70
C MET A 1 10.04 -2.98 -7.90
N ASN A 2 9.32 -3.41 -6.85
CA ASN A 2 7.99 -4.04 -7.01
C ASN A 2 6.84 -3.03 -7.21
N VAL A 3 7.12 -1.74 -7.00
CA VAL A 3 6.21 -0.62 -7.19
C VAL A 3 6.76 0.19 -8.38
N ASP A 4 6.00 0.28 -9.47
CA ASP A 4 6.42 0.94 -10.70
C ASP A 4 6.74 2.42 -10.42
N ASP A 5 8.01 2.77 -10.55
CA ASP A 5 8.58 4.10 -10.26
C ASP A 5 8.31 4.62 -8.83
N GLY A 6 8.07 3.69 -7.90
CA GLY A 6 7.82 4.00 -6.49
C GLY A 6 6.39 4.51 -6.18
N PRO A 7 6.10 4.82 -4.90
CA PRO A 7 4.73 5.06 -4.44
C PRO A 7 4.04 6.25 -5.12
N PHE A 8 4.81 7.28 -5.52
CA PHE A 8 4.27 8.45 -6.20
C PHE A 8 3.97 8.19 -7.69
N GLY A 9 4.74 7.32 -8.35
CA GLY A 9 4.45 6.88 -9.72
C GLY A 9 3.10 6.17 -9.80
N VAL A 10 2.85 5.24 -8.87
CA VAL A 10 1.56 4.55 -8.76
C VAL A 10 0.40 5.51 -8.46
N LEU A 11 0.59 6.49 -7.57
CA LEU A 11 -0.44 7.49 -7.27
C LEU A 11 -0.80 8.31 -8.51
N ALA A 12 0.20 8.76 -9.27
CA ALA A 12 -0.01 9.53 -10.49
C ALA A 12 -0.73 8.70 -11.56
N TRP A 13 -0.34 7.44 -11.74
CA TRP A 13 -1.04 6.51 -12.62
C TRP A 13 -2.50 6.34 -12.22
N LEU A 14 -2.79 6.08 -10.93
CA LEU A 14 -4.15 5.86 -10.44
C LEU A 14 -5.03 7.09 -10.66
N ALA A 15 -4.52 8.29 -10.38
CA ALA A 15 -5.24 9.54 -10.59
C ALA A 15 -5.64 9.72 -12.06
N ASN A 16 -4.71 9.49 -12.99
CA ASN A 16 -4.96 9.58 -14.42
C ASN A 16 -5.92 8.49 -14.91
N HIS A 17 -5.76 7.27 -14.41
CA HIS A 17 -6.60 6.13 -14.76
C HIS A 17 -8.06 6.35 -14.36
N LEU A 18 -8.31 6.85 -13.15
CA LEU A 18 -9.65 7.19 -12.69
C LEU A 18 -10.25 8.35 -13.51
N ASN A 19 -9.44 9.36 -13.83
CA ASN A 19 -9.89 10.49 -14.66
C ASN A 19 -10.39 10.06 -16.04
N ALA A 20 -9.69 9.12 -16.68
CA ALA A 20 -10.10 8.55 -17.96
C ALA A 20 -11.45 7.81 -17.90
N GLN A 21 -11.93 7.43 -16.70
CA GLN A 21 -13.22 6.78 -16.46
C GLN A 21 -14.29 7.76 -15.94
N GLY A 22 -14.00 9.05 -15.88
CA GLY A 22 -14.91 10.06 -15.32
C GLY A 22 -14.96 10.08 -13.80
N ALA A 23 -14.01 9.42 -13.13
CA ALA A 23 -13.83 9.44 -11.68
C ALA A 23 -12.58 10.26 -11.29
N PHE A 24 -12.37 10.52 -10.00
CA PHE A 24 -11.19 11.23 -9.52
C PHE A 24 -10.93 10.92 -8.04
N LEU A 25 -9.66 11.02 -7.63
CA LEU A 25 -9.27 11.00 -6.22
C LEU A 25 -9.71 12.31 -5.55
N ARG A 26 -10.22 12.21 -4.32
CA ARG A 26 -10.64 13.34 -3.50
C ARG A 26 -9.60 13.66 -2.45
N ALA A 27 -9.56 14.93 -2.03
CA ALA A 27 -8.78 15.33 -0.88
C ALA A 27 -9.24 14.53 0.36
N GLY A 28 -8.28 13.89 1.03
CA GLY A 28 -8.54 13.02 2.18
C GLY A 28 -8.64 11.53 1.85
N ASP A 29 -8.65 11.14 0.58
CA ASP A 29 -8.59 9.71 0.21
C ASP A 29 -7.25 9.10 0.68
N ILE A 30 -7.33 7.89 1.24
CA ILE A 30 -6.16 7.09 1.62
C ILE A 30 -5.89 6.09 0.48
N VAL A 31 -4.69 6.18 -0.12
CA VAL A 31 -4.28 5.32 -1.24
C VAL A 31 -3.18 4.37 -0.80
N THR A 32 -3.38 3.07 -1.00
CA THR A 32 -2.32 2.06 -0.87
C THR A 32 -1.63 1.89 -2.22
N THR A 33 -0.30 2.05 -2.25
CA THR A 33 0.49 2.12 -3.50
C THR A 33 1.05 0.77 -3.95
N GLY A 34 0.47 -0.33 -3.47
CA GLY A 34 0.97 -1.69 -3.71
C GLY A 34 1.90 -2.22 -2.62
N VAL A 35 2.45 -3.42 -2.85
CA VAL A 35 3.28 -4.14 -1.87
C VAL A 35 4.77 -3.96 -2.14
N LEU A 36 5.57 -3.74 -1.09
CA LEU A 36 7.03 -3.60 -1.19
C LEU A 36 7.77 -4.93 -1.09
N THR A 37 7.12 -5.97 -0.56
CA THR A 37 7.69 -7.30 -0.31
C THR A 37 6.85 -8.38 -1.01
N ASN A 38 7.34 -9.61 -0.98
CA ASN A 38 6.54 -10.77 -1.34
C ASN A 38 5.32 -10.90 -0.43
N ILE A 39 4.27 -11.55 -0.95
CA ILE A 39 3.10 -11.92 -0.17
C ILE A 39 3.49 -13.04 0.80
N TYR A 40 3.14 -12.86 2.06
CA TYR A 40 3.31 -13.85 3.11
C TYR A 40 1.94 -14.40 3.52
N ASN A 41 1.81 -15.72 3.51
CA ASN A 41 0.60 -16.41 3.97
C ASN A 41 0.73 -16.70 5.46
N ALA A 42 0.07 -15.91 6.29
CA ALA A 42 0.09 -16.07 7.73
C ALA A 42 -0.88 -17.15 8.21
N ALA A 43 -0.54 -17.78 9.34
CA ALA A 43 -1.37 -18.71 10.07
C ALA A 43 -1.97 -18.05 11.33
N SER A 44 -3.10 -18.58 11.81
CA SER A 44 -3.68 -18.17 13.10
C SER A 44 -2.68 -18.37 14.25
N GLY A 45 -2.70 -17.45 15.20
CA GLY A 45 -1.77 -17.35 16.33
C GLY A 45 -0.46 -16.62 16.03
N GLN A 46 -0.23 -16.13 14.81
CA GLN A 46 1.01 -15.41 14.48
C GLN A 46 0.90 -13.90 14.73
N LEU A 47 1.96 -13.33 15.30
CA LEU A 47 2.22 -11.89 15.32
C LEU A 47 3.06 -11.51 14.11
N LEU A 48 2.56 -10.61 13.26
CA LEU A 48 3.30 -10.07 12.12
C LEU A 48 3.70 -8.62 12.41
N VAL A 49 4.94 -8.28 12.07
CA VAL A 49 5.49 -6.93 12.27
C VAL A 49 6.03 -6.38 10.95
N ALA A 50 5.53 -5.23 10.52
CA ALA A 50 6.09 -4.45 9.43
C ALA A 50 6.83 -3.23 10.00
N ASN A 51 8.16 -3.21 9.84
CA ASN A 51 9.02 -2.13 10.34
C ASN A 51 9.42 -1.19 9.19
N TYR A 52 9.04 0.08 9.29
CA TYR A 52 9.30 1.13 8.30
C TYR A 52 10.40 2.11 8.76
N GLY A 53 11.27 1.70 9.71
CA GLY A 53 12.37 2.50 10.22
C GLY A 53 11.88 3.75 10.94
N SER A 54 12.30 4.93 10.47
CA SER A 54 11.91 6.21 11.07
C SER A 54 10.41 6.51 10.97
N PHE A 55 9.67 5.82 10.10
CA PHE A 55 8.22 5.96 9.99
C PHE A 55 7.45 5.10 11.01
N GLY A 56 8.16 4.27 11.79
CA GLY A 56 7.59 3.42 12.84
C GLY A 56 7.33 1.98 12.41
N SER A 57 6.57 1.26 13.23
CA SER A 57 6.18 -0.13 12.99
C SER A 57 4.67 -0.32 13.05
N LEU A 58 4.18 -1.30 12.30
CA LEU A 58 2.82 -1.83 12.36
C LEU A 58 2.88 -3.26 12.87
N GLU A 59 2.04 -3.60 13.82
CA GLU A 59 1.92 -4.95 14.37
C GLU A 59 0.49 -5.44 14.22
N ILE A 60 0.32 -6.69 13.79
CA ILE A 60 -0.98 -7.35 13.71
C ILE A 60 -0.89 -8.77 14.25
N GLU A 61 -1.86 -9.17 15.06
CA GLU A 61 -2.04 -10.55 15.50
C GLU A 61 -3.11 -11.21 14.63
N VAL A 62 -2.79 -12.39 14.08
CA VAL A 62 -3.71 -13.17 13.27
C VAL A 62 -4.48 -14.10 14.19
N THR A 63 -5.76 -13.80 14.44
CA THR A 63 -6.66 -14.63 15.27
C THR A 63 -7.49 -15.57 14.43
#